data_AF-A0A8S2TXW2-F1
#
_entry.id   AF-A0A8S2TXW2-F1
#
_cell.length_a   1.000
_cell.length_b   1.000
_cell.length_c   1.000
_cell.angle_alpha   90.00
_cell.angle_beta   90.00
_cell.angle_gamma   90.00
#
_symmetry.space_group_name_H-M   'P 1'
#
loop_
_entity.id
_entity.type
_entity.pdbx_description
1 polymer ?
#
loop_
_entity_poly.entity_id
_entity_poly.type
_entity_poly.pdbx_seq_one_letter_code
_entity_poly.pdbx_strand_id
1 'polypeptide(L)'
;SVQMRLYSLHKRQFVAVFVAFFILLLITILIGIAGPTVIRSKSFTKGLVGPYEIPSGFLEKFHQRLWLTVQVNVNTKDEYKQSLNVQVDITDGKGSKSLSNSYNRTRTIHCQQQVSNFKNETTYCA
;
A
#
# COMPACT_ATOMS: atom_id res chain seq x y z
N SER A 1 -16.54 -3.03 -46.80
CA SER A 1 -15.32 -2.37 -46.29
C SER A 1 -15.73 -1.46 -45.13
N VAL A 2 -15.21 -1.70 -43.92
CA VAL A 2 -15.51 -0.85 -42.76
C VAL A 2 -14.66 0.41 -42.88
N GLN A 3 -15.28 1.48 -43.35
CA GLN A 3 -14.63 2.77 -43.49
C GLN A 3 -14.38 3.32 -42.07
N MET A 4 -13.14 3.22 -41.58
CA MET A 4 -12.74 3.83 -40.32
C MET A 4 -12.91 5.35 -40.46
N ARG A 5 -13.95 5.88 -39.82
CA ARG A 5 -14.41 7.28 -39.94
C ARG A 5 -13.34 8.34 -39.65
N LEU A 6 -12.23 7.96 -39.02
CA LEU A 6 -11.11 8.86 -38.73
C LEU A 6 -10.37 9.35 -39.99
N TYR A 7 -10.37 8.56 -41.08
CA TYR A 7 -9.68 8.93 -42.34
C TYR A 7 -10.47 9.89 -43.23
N SER A 8 -11.76 10.10 -42.98
CA SER A 8 -12.63 10.97 -43.79
C SER A 8 -12.81 12.38 -43.21
N LEU A 9 -12.13 12.71 -42.11
CA LEU A 9 -12.25 14.01 -41.46
C LEU A 9 -11.25 15.00 -42.09
N HIS A 10 -11.74 16.19 -42.42
CA HIS A 10 -10.92 17.27 -42.98
C HIS A 10 -9.79 17.65 -42.01
N LYS A 11 -8.61 18.07 -42.52
CA LYS A 11 -7.39 18.36 -41.73
C LYS A 11 -7.63 19.21 -40.46
N ARG A 12 -8.63 20.10 -40.50
CA ARG A 12 -9.06 20.95 -39.37
C ARG A 12 -9.79 20.20 -38.24
N GLN A 13 -10.61 19.19 -38.57
CA GLN A 13 -11.36 18.40 -37.59
C GLN A 13 -10.44 17.45 -36.81
N PHE A 14 -9.45 16.87 -37.49
CA PHE A 14 -8.42 16.05 -36.85
C PHE A 14 -7.67 16.86 -35.77
N VAL A 15 -7.19 18.06 -36.12
CA VAL A 15 -6.48 18.93 -35.17
C VAL A 15 -7.36 19.32 -33.98
N ALA A 16 -8.64 19.61 -34.20
CA ALA A 16 -9.57 19.96 -33.12
C ALA A 16 -9.73 18.85 -32.08
N VAL A 17 -9.84 17.59 -32.51
CA VAL A 17 -9.95 16.43 -31.60
C VAL A 17 -8.66 16.23 -30.80
N PHE A 18 -7.49 16.41 -31.44
CA PHE A 18 -6.21 16.35 -30.75
C PHE A 18 -6.07 17.44 -29.69
N VAL A 19 -6.41 18.68 -30.02
CA VAL A 19 -6.36 19.80 -29.06
C VAL A 19 -7.33 19.56 -27.90
N ALA A 20 -8.56 19.13 -28.17
CA ALA A 20 -9.54 18.81 -27.13
C ALA A 20 -9.05 17.68 -26.21
N PHE A 21 -8.42 16.64 -26.78
CA PHE A 21 -7.83 15.55 -26.01
C PHE A 21 -6.73 16.06 -25.06
N PHE A 22 -5.81 16.89 -25.55
CA PHE A 22 -4.75 17.45 -24.70
C PHE A 22 -5.30 18.35 -23.59
N ILE A 23 -6.33 19.16 -23.86
CA ILE A 23 -6.96 19.99 -22.83
C ILE A 23 -7.56 19.11 -21.72
N LEU A 24 -8.34 18.08 -22.08
CA LEU A 24 -8.94 17.17 -21.10
C LEU A 24 -7.89 16.34 -20.34
N LEU A 25 -6.82 15.94 -21.03
CA LEU A 25 -5.70 15.23 -20.43
C LEU A 25 -5.00 16.12 -19.39
N LEU A 26 -4.71 17.37 -19.73
CA LEU A 26 -4.09 18.33 -18.81
C LEU A 26 -4.98 18.59 -17.59
N ILE A 27 -6.29 18.77 -17.78
CA ILE A 27 -7.25 18.92 -16.67
C ILE A 27 -7.22 17.69 -15.76
N THR A 28 -7.23 16.48 -16.34
CA THR A 28 -7.20 15.22 -15.59
C THR A 28 -5.91 15.07 -14.79
N ILE A 29 -4.77 15.42 -15.38
CA ILE A 29 -3.46 15.39 -14.70
C ILE A 29 -3.44 16.37 -13.52
N LEU A 30 -3.96 17.60 -13.72
CA LEU A 30 -4.02 18.59 -12.63
C LEU A 30 -4.85 18.09 -11.46
N ILE A 31 -6.00 17.45 -11.72
CA ILE A 31 -6.85 16.85 -10.68
C ILE A 31 -6.11 15.69 -9.99
N GLY A 32 -5.39 14.86 -10.76
CA GLY A 32 -4.61 13.75 -10.20
C GLY A 32 -3.49 14.20 -9.26
N ILE A 33 -2.83 15.33 -9.57
CA ILE A 33 -1.77 15.90 -8.73
C ILE A 33 -2.34 16.57 -7.48
N ALA A 34 -3.47 17.28 -7.62
CA ALA A 34 -4.15 17.94 -6.49
C ALA A 34 -4.95 16.97 -5.60
N GLY A 35 -5.03 15.68 -5.98
CA GLY A 35 -5.77 14.67 -5.24
C GLY A 35 -5.18 14.39 -3.85
N PRO A 36 -6.02 14.01 -2.87
CA PRO A 36 -5.54 13.56 -1.57
C PRO A 36 -4.73 12.26 -1.72
N THR A 37 -3.80 12.04 -0.79
CA THR A 37 -2.96 10.84 -0.76
C THR A 37 -3.80 9.56 -0.78
N VAL A 38 -3.50 8.67 -1.73
CA VAL A 38 -4.27 7.44 -1.98
C VAL A 38 -4.14 6.41 -0.85
N ILE A 39 -3.03 6.45 -0.11
CA ILE A 39 -2.70 5.48 0.95
C ILE A 39 -2.42 6.22 2.25
N ARG A 40 -3.12 5.84 3.31
CA ARG A 40 -2.87 6.32 4.66
C ARG A 40 -2.08 5.25 5.43
N SER A 41 -0.81 5.53 5.71
CA SER A 41 0.07 4.64 6.48
C SER A 41 0.26 5.16 7.92
N LYS A 42 0.28 4.23 8.89
CA LYS A 42 0.68 4.49 10.28
C LYS A 42 1.68 3.44 10.71
N SER A 43 2.77 3.86 11.34
CA SER A 43 3.81 2.98 11.89
C SER A 43 3.70 2.93 13.41
N PHE A 44 3.80 1.73 13.98
CA PHE A 44 3.84 1.52 15.42
C PHE A 44 5.05 0.66 15.77
N THR A 45 5.85 1.12 16.72
CA THR A 45 6.95 0.32 17.27
C THR A 45 6.43 -0.41 18.51
N LYS A 46 6.38 -1.74 18.43
CA LYS A 46 5.98 -2.63 19.53
C LYS A 46 7.02 -3.72 19.71
N GLY A 47 6.99 -4.39 20.86
CA GLY A 47 7.85 -5.54 21.13
C GLY A 47 7.50 -6.73 20.23
N LEU A 48 8.29 -7.80 20.35
CA LEU A 48 8.13 -9.01 19.52
C LEU A 48 7.02 -9.95 20.02
N VAL A 49 6.67 -9.88 21.30
CA VAL A 49 5.79 -10.85 21.98
C VAL A 49 4.72 -10.11 22.77
N GLY A 50 3.47 -10.34 22.39
CA GLY A 50 2.30 -9.90 23.13
C GLY A 50 1.09 -9.60 22.25
N PRO A 51 -0.11 -9.55 22.83
CA PRO A 51 -1.25 -8.96 22.16
C PRO A 51 -1.02 -7.44 22.08
N TYR A 52 -1.07 -6.90 20.86
CA TYR A 52 -0.94 -5.47 20.63
C TYR A 52 -2.23 -4.92 20.04
N GLU A 53 -2.82 -3.95 20.73
CA GLU A 53 -3.90 -3.15 20.18
C GLU A 53 -3.31 -2.08 19.27
N ILE A 54 -3.58 -2.20 17.97
CA ILE A 54 -3.10 -1.28 16.94
C ILE A 54 -4.29 -0.45 16.46
N PRO A 55 -4.37 0.86 16.79
CA PRO A 55 -5.45 1.70 16.32
C PRO A 55 -5.25 2.04 14.84
N SER A 56 -6.01 1.38 13.96
CA SER A 56 -6.05 1.67 12.51
C SER A 56 -6.46 3.13 12.25
N GLY A 57 -7.27 3.71 13.14
CA GLY A 57 -7.88 5.02 12.97
C GLY A 57 -9.24 4.92 12.30
N PHE A 58 -9.75 6.04 11.81
CA PHE A 58 -11.05 6.06 11.13
C PHE A 58 -10.94 5.36 9.77
N LEU A 59 -11.63 4.24 9.63
CA LEU A 59 -11.80 3.48 8.39
C LEU A 59 -13.23 3.68 7.91
N GLU A 60 -13.38 4.40 6.81
CA GLU A 60 -14.68 4.57 6.14
C GLU A 60 -14.94 3.46 5.11
N LYS A 61 -16.18 3.37 4.60
CA LYS A 61 -16.57 2.43 3.54
C LYS A 61 -15.76 2.59 2.24
N PHE A 62 -15.09 3.73 2.05
CA PHE A 62 -14.20 3.98 0.91
C PHE A 62 -12.85 3.27 1.04
N HIS A 63 -12.47 2.80 2.22
CA HIS A 63 -11.22 2.07 2.46
C HIS A 63 -11.42 0.58 2.13
N GLN A 64 -11.32 0.23 0.85
CA GLN A 64 -11.59 -1.12 0.36
C GLN A 64 -10.54 -2.16 0.76
N ARG A 65 -9.33 -1.74 1.15
CA ARG A 65 -8.22 -2.64 1.50
C ARG A 65 -7.46 -2.09 2.70
N LEU A 66 -7.12 -2.97 3.63
CA LEU A 66 -6.23 -2.71 4.76
C LEU A 66 -5.00 -3.60 4.64
N TRP A 67 -3.82 -2.99 4.69
CA TRP A 67 -2.55 -3.70 4.66
C TRP A 67 -1.89 -3.59 6.02
N LEU A 68 -1.49 -4.73 6.59
CA LEU A 68 -0.73 -4.79 7.82
C LEU A 68 0.64 -5.40 7.50
N THR A 69 1.69 -4.63 7.71
CA THR A 69 3.08 -5.06 7.48
C THR A 69 3.84 -4.95 8.78
N VAL A 70 4.59 -6.00 9.12
CA VAL A 70 5.46 -6.02 10.30
C VAL A 70 6.90 -5.91 9.81
N GLN A 71 7.63 -4.95 10.36
CA GLN A 71 9.06 -4.80 10.12
C GLN A 71 9.79 -5.23 11.39
N VAL A 72 10.53 -6.33 11.31
CA VAL A 72 11.36 -6.82 12.43
C VAL A 72 12.78 -6.31 12.23
N ASN A 73 13.29 -5.62 13.24
CA ASN A 73 14.68 -5.16 13.27
C ASN A 73 15.47 -6.08 14.22
N VAL A 74 16.40 -6.85 13.65
CA VAL A 74 17.26 -7.76 14.41
C VAL A 74 18.68 -7.23 14.37
N ASN A 75 19.23 -6.90 15.54
CA ASN A 75 20.62 -6.48 15.67
C ASN A 75 21.52 -7.70 15.91
N THR A 76 21.66 -8.56 14.90
CA THR A 76 22.52 -9.74 14.96
C THR A 76 23.25 -9.88 13.63
N LYS A 77 24.53 -10.28 13.70
CA LYS A 77 25.42 -10.40 12.53
C LYS A 77 25.21 -11.70 11.74
N ASP A 78 24.48 -12.65 12.31
CA ASP A 78 24.30 -13.99 11.76
C ASP A 78 22.96 -14.16 11.02
N GLU A 79 22.87 -15.18 10.15
CA GLU A 79 21.60 -15.57 9.52
C GLU A 79 20.56 -15.92 10.60
N TYR A 80 19.57 -15.05 10.76
CA TYR A 80 18.48 -15.25 11.72
C TYR A 80 17.24 -15.78 11.01
N LYS A 81 16.83 -17.00 11.37
CA LYS A 81 15.61 -17.66 10.90
C LYS A 81 14.70 -17.91 12.09
N GLN A 82 13.53 -17.29 12.12
CA GLN A 82 12.55 -17.50 13.19
C GLN A 82 11.15 -17.66 12.62
N SER A 83 10.41 -18.65 13.13
CA SER A 83 8.97 -18.79 12.86
C SER A 83 8.16 -17.95 13.83
N LEU A 84 7.43 -16.96 13.31
CA LEU A 84 6.49 -16.14 14.06
C LEU A 84 5.07 -16.62 13.77
N ASN A 85 4.31 -16.95 14.81
CA ASN A 85 2.87 -17.13 14.67
C ASN A 85 2.17 -15.78 14.87
N VAL A 86 1.44 -15.33 13.86
CA VAL A 86 0.72 -14.05 13.88
C VAL A 86 -0.77 -14.33 13.86
N GLN A 87 -1.43 -13.91 14.93
CA GLN A 87 -2.88 -13.88 15.01
C GLN A 87 -3.37 -12.44 14.95
N VAL A 88 -4.29 -12.16 14.03
CA VAL A 88 -4.90 -10.85 13.85
C VAL A 88 -6.41 -10.98 14.04
N ASP A 89 -6.96 -10.12 14.90
CA ASP A 89 -8.39 -9.95 15.05
C ASP A 89 -8.76 -8.49 14.79
N ILE A 90 -9.88 -8.25 14.12
CA ILE A 90 -10.33 -6.91 13.72
C ILE A 90 -11.61 -6.62 14.49
N THR A 91 -11.52 -5.67 15.42
CA THR A 91 -12.65 -5.27 16.25
C THR A 91 -13.11 -3.86 15.94
N ASP A 92 -14.39 -3.57 16.20
CA ASP A 92 -14.88 -2.19 16.19
C ASP A 92 -14.16 -1.40 17.29
N GLY A 93 -14.07 -0.07 17.17
CA GLY A 93 -13.35 0.80 18.12
C GLY A 93 -13.85 0.75 19.59
N LYS A 94 -14.86 -0.07 19.90
CA LYS A 94 -15.37 -0.38 21.24
C LYS A 94 -15.03 -1.81 21.72
N GLY A 95 -14.26 -2.57 20.95
CA GLY A 95 -13.78 -3.92 21.28
C GLY A 95 -14.86 -5.01 21.37
N SER A 96 -16.13 -4.67 21.12
CA SER A 96 -17.27 -5.51 21.52
C SER A 96 -17.72 -6.50 20.44
N LYS A 97 -17.29 -6.30 19.19
CA LYS A 97 -17.64 -7.16 18.05
C LYS A 97 -16.41 -7.33 17.15
N SER A 98 -16.06 -8.58 16.90
CA SER A 98 -15.11 -8.91 15.83
C SER A 98 -15.83 -8.80 14.49
N LEU A 99 -15.28 -7.99 13.58
CA LEU A 99 -15.83 -7.72 12.25
C LEU A 99 -15.44 -8.77 11.22
N SER A 100 -14.49 -9.64 11.56
CA SER A 100 -13.85 -10.56 10.63
C SER A 100 -13.46 -11.84 11.36
N ASN A 101 -13.33 -12.93 10.61
CA ASN A 101 -12.66 -14.10 11.15
C ASN A 101 -11.23 -13.75 11.58
N SER A 102 -10.80 -14.33 12.70
CA SER A 102 -9.43 -14.21 13.17
C SER A 102 -8.50 -14.83 12.12
N TYR A 103 -7.52 -14.07 11.67
CA TYR A 103 -6.49 -14.55 10.75
C TYR A 103 -5.35 -15.11 11.58
N ASN A 104 -5.14 -16.41 11.51
CA ASN A 104 -3.97 -17.06 12.07
C ASN A 104 -3.03 -17.45 10.92
N ARG A 105 -1.82 -16.90 10.91
CA ARG A 105 -0.78 -17.29 9.97
C ARG A 105 0.57 -17.39 10.66
N THR A 106 1.21 -18.55 10.47
CA THR A 106 2.62 -18.72 10.79
C THR A 106 3.46 -18.24 9.60
N ARG A 107 4.45 -17.40 9.88
CA ARG A 107 5.41 -16.87 8.90
C ARG A 107 6.82 -17.17 9.39
N THR A 108 7.66 -17.69 8.52
CA THR A 108 9.10 -17.80 8.76
C THR A 108 9.77 -16.54 8.24
N ILE A 109 10.32 -15.73 9.14
CA ILE A 109 11.11 -14.56 8.77
C ILE A 109 12.54 -14.99 8.47
N HIS A 110 13.04 -14.50 7.35
CA HIS A 110 14.44 -14.67 6.95
C HIS A 110 15.11 -13.31 7.00
N CYS A 111 16.03 -13.14 7.94
CA CYS A 111 16.82 -11.93 8.04
C CYS A 111 18.13 -12.13 7.27
N GLN A 112 18.33 -11.33 6.23
CA GLN A 112 19.62 -11.21 5.55
C GLN A 112 20.18 -9.81 5.77
N GLN A 113 21.48 -9.74 6.04
CA GLN A 113 22.19 -8.48 6.21
C GLN A 113 22.07 -7.68 4.89
N GLN A 114 21.40 -6.54 4.94
CA GLN A 114 21.55 -5.55 3.87
C GLN A 114 22.81 -4.73 4.17
N VAL A 115 23.86 -4.95 3.37
CA VAL A 115 25.03 -4.07 3.31
C VAL A 115 24.62 -2.78 2.60
N SER A 116 23.86 -1.91 3.27
CA SER A 116 23.69 -0.54 2.81
C SER A 116 24.93 0.26 3.22
N ASN A 117 25.77 0.57 2.23
CA ASN A 117 26.88 1.51 2.34
C ASN A 117 26.35 2.92 2.62
N PHE A 118 25.78 3.18 3.80
CA PHE A 118 25.57 4.51 4.36
C PHE A 118 25.20 4.34 5.84
N LYS A 119 26.21 4.48 6.70
CA LYS A 119 26.17 4.72 8.15
C LYS A 119 24.77 4.63 8.81
N ASN A 120 24.29 3.41 9.00
CA ASN A 120 23.38 2.89 10.04
C ASN A 120 22.87 1.51 9.59
N GLU A 121 23.62 0.48 9.98
CA GLU A 121 23.36 -0.92 9.64
C GLU A 121 22.07 -1.38 10.34
N THR A 122 20.99 -1.53 9.57
CA THR A 122 19.72 -2.09 10.07
C THR A 122 19.36 -3.28 9.18
N THR A 123 19.32 -4.47 9.79
CA THR A 123 18.94 -5.71 9.11
C THR A 123 17.43 -5.74 8.99
N TYR A 124 16.94 -5.75 7.75
CA TYR A 124 15.51 -5.85 7.45
C TYR A 124 15.14 -7.32 7.23
N CYS A 125 14.20 -7.84 8.03
CA CYS A 125 13.65 -9.17 7.84
C CYS A 125 12.33 -9.08 7.06
N ALA A 126 12.19 -9.90 6.02
CA ALA A 126 10.98 -10.02 5.19
C ALA A 126 10.29 -11.38 5.39
#